data_AF-A0A3A4PQU5-F1
#
_entry.id   AF-A0A3A4PQU5-F1
#
_cell.length_a   1.000
_cell.length_b   1.000
_cell.length_c   1.000
_cell.angle_alpha   90.00
_cell.angle_beta   90.00
_cell.angle_gamma   90.00
#
_symmetry.space_group_name_H-M   'P 1'
#
loop_
_entity.id
_entity.type
_entity.pdbx_description
1 polymer ?
#
loop_
_entity_poly.entity_id
_entity_poly.type
_entity_poly.pdbx_seq_one_letter_code
_entity_poly.pdbx_strand_id
1 'polypeptide(L)' 'MNADQFGQVLEAADQLTLEEQEMLMDILRRRIIERRRKEIAQDILEARHAFEQNNVCPATPDELMREILS' A
#
# COMPACT_ATOMS: atom_id res chain seq x y z
N MET A 1 -7.15 -8.29 15.07
CA MET A 1 -7.21 -9.72 15.42
C MET A 1 -6.23 -9.93 16.57
N ASN A 2 -6.66 -10.54 17.67
CA ASN A 2 -5.76 -10.89 18.77
C ASN A 2 -5.07 -12.23 18.50
N ALA A 3 -4.11 -12.61 19.34
CA ALA A 3 -3.35 -13.86 19.18
C ALA A 3 -4.26 -15.10 19.20
N ASP A 4 -5.27 -15.13 20.08
CA ASP A 4 -6.21 -16.25 20.18
C ASP A 4 -7.03 -16.45 18.90
N GLN A 5 -7.53 -15.37 18.31
CA GLN A 5 -8.24 -15.43 17.03
C GLN A 5 -7.33 -15.88 15.88
N PHE A 6 -6.05 -15.51 15.90
CA PHE A 6 -5.09 -16.00 14.92
C PHE A 6 -4.87 -17.51 15.04
N GLY A 7 -4.71 -18.00 16.26
CA GLY A 7 -4.56 -19.43 16.55
C GLY A 7 -5.74 -20.25 16.03
N GLN A 8 -6.97 -19.79 16.28
CA GLN A 8 -8.18 -20.47 15.79
C GLN A 8 -8.25 -20.56 14.26
N VAL A 9 -7.80 -19.52 13.55
CA VAL A 9 -7.74 -19.54 12.07
C VAL A 9 -6.70 -20.55 11.59
N LEU A 10 -5.57 -20.66 12.28
CA LEU A 10 -4.54 -21.63 11.96
C LEU A 10 -5.03 -23.07 12.19
N GLU A 11 -5.65 -23.33 13.35
CA GLU A 11 -6.24 -24.62 13.67
C GLU A 11 -7.31 -25.02 12.66
N ALA A 12 -8.16 -24.07 12.21
CA ALA A 12 -9.16 -24.33 11.19
C ALA A 12 -8.53 -24.63 9.82
N ALA A 13 -7.43 -23.97 9.46
CA ALA A 13 -6.67 -24.28 8.24
C ALA A 13 -6.03 -25.67 8.30
N ASP A 14 -5.56 -26.10 9.46
CA ASP A 14 -4.98 -27.43 9.68
C ASP A 14 -6.01 -28.56 9.53
N GLN A 15 -7.31 -28.29 9.68
CA GLN A 15 -8.37 -29.28 9.45
C GLN A 15 -8.73 -29.47 7.96
N LEU A 16 -8.23 -28.60 7.08
CA LEU A 16 -8.44 -28.73 5.64
C LEU A 16 -7.59 -29.87 5.07
N THR A 17 -8.06 -30.48 3.98
CA THR A 17 -7.22 -31.39 3.19
C THR A 17 -6.06 -30.62 2.56
N LEU A 18 -4.99 -31.33 2.16
CA LEU A 18 -3.81 -30.70 1.55
C LEU A 18 -4.19 -29.85 0.31
N GLU A 19 -5.09 -30.36 -0.53
CA GLU A 19 -5.56 -29.64 -1.72
C GLU A 19 -6.34 -28.37 -1.37
N GLU A 20 -7.18 -28.42 -0.32
CA GLU A 20 -7.90 -27.24 0.18
C GLU A 20 -6.97 -26.22 0.83
N GLN A 21 -5.91 -26.67 1.53
CA GLN A 21 -4.88 -25.78 2.07
C GLN A 21 -4.13 -25.06 0.96
N GLU A 22 -3.73 -25.77 -0.10
CA GLU A 22 -3.09 -25.18 -1.28
C GLU A 22 -4.01 -24.15 -1.95
N MET A 23 -5.29 -24.48 -2.14
CA MET A 23 -6.28 -23.55 -2.67
C MET A 23 -6.47 -22.32 -1.78
N LEU A 24 -6.52 -22.50 -0.45
CA LEU A 24 -6.61 -21.40 0.51
C LEU A 24 -5.40 -20.47 0.40
N MET A 25 -4.19 -21.02 0.33
CA MET A 25 -2.96 -20.25 0.15
C MET A 25 -3.01 -19.40 -1.13
N ASP A 26 -3.44 -19.97 -2.25
CA ASP A 26 -3.55 -19.26 -3.52
C ASP A 26 -4.55 -18.11 -3.46
N ILE A 27 -5.72 -18.35 -2.86
CA ILE A 27 -6.75 -17.32 -2.69
C ILE A 27 -6.23 -16.19 -1.79
N LEU A 28 -5.62 -16.52 -0.65
CA LEU A 28 -5.07 -15.54 0.28
C LEU A 28 -3.96 -14.71 -0.37
N ARG A 29 -3.05 -15.36 -1.11
CA ARG A 29 -1.97 -14.68 -1.82
C ARG A 29 -2.50 -13.66 -2.82
N ARG A 30 -3.50 -14.04 -3.63
CA ARG A 30 -4.15 -13.11 -4.57
C ARG A 30 -4.78 -11.93 -3.85
N ARG A 31 -5.52 -12.17 -2.76
CA ARG A 31 -6.16 -11.10 -1.97
C ARG A 31 -5.14 -10.14 -1.36
N ILE A 32 -4.01 -10.64 -0.85
CA ILE A 32 -2.94 -9.80 -0.29
C ILE A 32 -2.33 -8.90 -1.36
N ILE A 33 -2.06 -9.45 -2.55
CA ILE A 33 -1.51 -8.67 -3.67
C ILE A 33 -2.48 -7.54 -4.05
N GLU A 34 -3.77 -7.84 -4.19
CA GLU A 34 -4.77 -6.82 -4.53
C GLU A 34 -4.91 -5.74 -3.46
N ARG A 35 -4.84 -6.11 -2.18
CA ARG A 35 -4.86 -5.13 -1.09
C ARG A 35 -3.64 -4.20 -1.15
N ARG A 36 -2.44 -4.74 -1.34
CA ARG A 36 -1.21 -3.94 -1.47
C ARG A 36 -1.26 -3.00 -2.67
N ARG A 37 -1.80 -3.46 -3.81
CA ARG A 37 -1.99 -2.61 -5.00
C ARG A 37 -2.88 -1.40 -4.69
N LYS A 38 -3.96 -1.61 -3.92
CA LYS A 38 -4.85 -0.52 -3.49
C LYS A 38 -4.15 0.45 -2.55
N GLU A 39 -3.39 -0.06 -1.58
CA GLU A 39 -2.59 0.77 -0.66
C GLU A 39 -1.60 1.66 -1.45
N ILE A 40 -0.83 1.07 -2.38
CA ILE A 40 0.09 1.83 -3.24
C ILE A 40 -0.64 2.88 -4.09
N ALA A 41 -1.78 2.54 -4.67
CA ALA A 41 -2.57 3.47 -5.47
C ALA A 41 -3.05 4.66 -4.63
N GLN A 42 -3.44 4.41 -3.38
CA GLN A 42 -3.86 5.45 -2.45
C GLN A 42 -2.67 6.34 -2.05
N ASP A 43 -1.52 5.75 -1.71
CA ASP A 43 -0.30 6.51 -1.40
C ASP A 43 0.10 7.44 -2.55
N ILE A 44 0.00 6.97 -3.80
CA ILE A 44 0.28 7.78 -5.00
C ILE A 44 -0.70 8.95 -5.12
N LEU A 45 -1.99 8.72 -4.86
CA LEU A 45 -3.00 9.78 -4.93
C LEU A 45 -2.75 10.84 -3.85
N GLU A 46 -2.46 10.41 -2.62
CA GLU A 46 -2.15 11.32 -1.50
C GLU A 46 -0.88 12.13 -1.78
N ALA A 47 0.18 11.50 -2.30
CA ALA A 47 1.42 12.18 -2.67
C ALA A 47 1.21 13.21 -3.80
N ARG A 48 0.42 12.88 -4.83
CA ARG A 48 0.08 13.81 -5.91
C ARG A 48 -0.72 15.00 -5.41
N HIS A 49 -1.73 14.74 -4.59
CA HIS A 49 -2.55 15.79 -4.01
C HIS A 49 -1.73 16.70 -3.09
N ALA A 50 -0.84 16.15 -2.26
CA ALA A 50 0.08 16.94 -1.46
C ALA A 50 1.04 17.78 -2.33
N PHE A 51 1.52 17.25 -3.45
CA PHE A 51 2.36 18.00 -4.38
C PHE A 51 1.60 19.18 -5.02
N GLU A 52 0.36 18.95 -5.48
CA GLU A 52 -0.49 19.99 -6.07
C GLU A 52 -0.89 21.06 -5.03
N GLN A 53 -1.21 20.65 -3.80
CA GLN A 53 -1.60 21.55 -2.72
C GLN A 53 -0.45 22.37 -2.13
N ASN A 54 0.79 21.87 -2.21
CA ASN A 54 1.97 22.64 -1.80
C ASN A 54 2.32 23.76 -2.78
N ASN A 55 1.45 24.02 -3.77
CA ASN A 55 1.53 25.16 -4.68
C ASN A 55 2.95 25.28 -5.25
N VAL A 56 3.53 24.15 -5.66
CA VAL A 56 4.90 24.06 -6.14
C VAL A 56 4.97 24.96 -7.37
N CYS A 57 5.53 26.16 -7.21
CA CYS A 57 5.87 27.02 -8.32
C CYS A 57 7.07 26.37 -9.00
N PRO A 58 6.91 25.77 -10.20
CA PRO A 58 8.07 25.36 -10.96
C PRO A 58 8.86 26.63 -11.29
N ALA A 59 9.98 26.83 -10.60
CA ALA A 59 10.91 27.91 -10.87
C ALA A 59 12.18 27.30 -11.47
N THR A 60 12.65 27.90 -12.55
CA THR A 60 13.96 27.57 -13.12
C THR A 60 15.07 28.00 -12.17
N PRO A 61 16.28 27.41 -12.26
CA PRO A 61 17.42 27.86 -11.47
C PRO A 61 17.67 29.37 -11.59
N ASP A 62 17.47 29.96 -12.78
CA ASP A 62 17.65 31.39 -13.03
C ASP A 62 16.56 32.28 -12.38
N GLU A 63 15.36 31.75 -12.17
CA GLU A 63 14.28 32.43 -11.42
C GLU A 63 14.56 32.38 -9.92
N LEU A 64 14.98 31.22 -9.41
CA LEU A 64 15.37 31.05 -8.00
C LEU A 64 16.58 31.90 -7.63
N MET A 65 17.60 31.95 -8.51
CA MET A 65 18.78 32.78 -8.30
C MET A 65 18.44 34.28 -8.28
N ARG A 66 17.43 34.71 -9.04
CA ARG A 66 16.96 36.11 -9.01
C ARG A 66 16.27 36.47 -7.69
N GLU A 67 15.52 35.54 -7.09
CA GLU A 67 14.86 35.74 -5.80
C GLU A 67 15.84 35.74 -4.62
N ILE A 68 16.91 34.92 -4.69
CA ILE A 68 17.95 34.87 -3.64
C ILE A 68 18.84 36.13 -3.63
N LEU A 69 19.06 36.74 -4.80
CA LEU A 69 19.97 37.88 -4.98
C LEU A 69 19.28 39.25 -4.91
N SER A 70 17.96 39.30 -4.69
CA SER A 70 17.18 40.52 -4.45
C SER A 70 17.11 40.88 -2.97
#